data_AF-A0A530LMR2-F1
#
_entry.id   AF-A0A530LMR2-F1
#
_cell.length_a   1.000
_cell.length_b   1.000
_cell.length_c   1.000
_cell.angle_alpha   90.00
_cell.angle_beta   90.00
_cell.angle_gamma   90.00
#
_symmetry.space_group_name_H-M   'P 1'
#
loop_
_entity.id
_entity.type
_entity.pdbx_description
1 polymer ?
#
loop_
_entity_poly.entity_id
_entity_poly.type
_entity_poly.pdbx_seq_one_letter_code
_entity_poly.pdbx_strand_id
1 'polypeptide(L)' 'MKATRAGIDHLNQTRRRNGGPELGYGIGLHVGEILWGNIGTAGRLDFTAIGKAVNLVSRIEG' A
#
# COMPACT_ATOMS: atom_id res chain seq x y z
N MET A 1 -8.79 -8.48 1.14
CA MET A 1 -7.96 -9.62 0.67
C MET A 1 -8.31 -10.12 -0.73
N LYS A 2 -9.56 -10.50 -1.06
CA LYS A 2 -9.93 -11.05 -2.38
C LYS A 2 -9.63 -10.11 -3.57
N ALA A 3 -9.91 -8.82 -3.43
CA ALA A 3 -9.66 -7.83 -4.47
C ALA A 3 -8.16 -7.64 -4.76
N THR A 4 -7.32 -7.55 -3.72
CA THR A 4 -5.86 -7.44 -3.87
C THR A 4 -5.28 -8.66 -4.57
N ARG A 5 -5.73 -9.86 -4.20
CA ARG A 5 -5.31 -11.10 -4.86
C ARG A 5 -5.65 -11.09 -6.34
N ALA A 6 -6.91 -10.77 -6.68
CA ALA A 6 -7.36 -10.72 -8.07
C ALA A 6 -6.57 -9.69 -8.90
N GLY A 7 -6.23 -8.54 -8.31
CA GLY A 7 -5.41 -7.52 -8.97
C GLY A 7 -3.99 -7.99 -9.25
N ILE A 8 -3.32 -8.61 -8.25
CA ILE A 8 -1.97 -9.16 -8.42
C ILE A 8 -1.97 -10.33 -9.42
N ASP A 9 -2.96 -11.21 -9.37
CA ASP A 9 -3.09 -12.33 -10.31
C ASP A 9 -3.23 -11.84 -11.75
N HIS A 10 -4.03 -10.79 -11.98
CA HIS A 10 -4.16 -10.17 -13.30
C HIS A 10 -2.84 -9.56 -13.77
N LEU A 11 -2.13 -8.85 -12.90
CA LEU A 11 -0.86 -8.23 -13.23
C LEU A 11 0.24 -9.28 -13.50
N ASN A 12 0.26 -10.37 -12.74
CA ASN A 12 1.18 -11.48 -12.94
C ASN A 12 0.90 -12.24 -14.23
N GLN A 13 -0.36 -12.34 -14.69
CA GLN A 13 -0.65 -12.88 -16.03
C GLN A 13 0.03 -12.08 -17.13
N THR A 14 -0.04 -10.76 -17.08
CA THR A 14 0.63 -9.88 -18.04
C THR A 14 2.15 -10.01 -17.97
N ARG A 15 2.73 -10.07 -16.75
CA ARG A 15 4.18 -10.27 -16.58
C ARG A 15 4.67 -11.60 -17.12
N ARG A 16 3.96 -12.69 -16.83
CA ARG A 16 4.28 -14.02 -17.37
C ARG A 16 4.30 -14.04 -18.90
N ARG A 17 3.31 -13.39 -19.54
CA ARG A 17 3.27 -13.27 -21.00
C ARG A 17 4.46 -12.52 -21.58
N ASN A 18 5.00 -11.56 -20.83
CA ASN A 18 6.16 -10.77 -21.22
C ASN A 18 7.50 -11.37 -20.76
N GLY A 19 7.50 -12.62 -20.25
CA GLY A 19 8.71 -13.30 -19.76
C GLY A 19 9.27 -12.76 -18.43
N GLY A 20 8.51 -11.90 -17.74
CA GLY A 20 8.91 -11.33 -16.46
C GLY A 20 8.55 -12.22 -15.27
N PRO A 21 9.22 -12.05 -14.13
CA PRO A 21 8.92 -12.78 -12.90
C PRO A 21 7.57 -12.38 -12.32
N GLU A 22 6.97 -13.28 -11.54
CA GLU A 22 5.76 -12.97 -10.75
C GLU A 22 6.09 -12.05 -9.58
N LEU A 23 5.14 -11.18 -9.22
CA LEU A 23 5.19 -10.42 -7.99
C LEU A 23 4.54 -11.21 -6.84
N GLY A 24 5.26 -11.30 -5.73
CA GLY A 24 4.64 -11.54 -4.42
C GLY A 24 3.96 -10.28 -3.89
N TYR A 25 3.04 -10.45 -2.94
CA TYR A 25 2.41 -9.34 -2.22
C TYR A 25 2.17 -9.71 -0.75
N GLY A 26 2.28 -8.71 0.12
CA GLY A 26 1.91 -8.77 1.54
C GLY A 26 0.96 -7.62 1.86
N ILE A 27 0.14 -7.78 2.90
CA ILE A 27 -0.74 -6.71 3.39
C ILE A 27 -0.63 -6.67 4.91
N GLY A 28 -0.16 -5.54 5.44
CA GLY A 28 -0.26 -5.22 6.87
C GLY A 28 -1.61 -4.56 7.17
N LEU A 29 -2.23 -4.92 8.29
CA LEU A 29 -3.41 -4.23 8.80
C LEU A 29 -3.23 -3.98 10.29
N HIS A 30 -3.44 -2.74 10.70
CA HIS A 30 -3.43 -2.36 12.10
C HIS A 30 -4.47 -1.27 12.34
N VAL A 31 -5.11 -1.34 13.50
CA VAL A 31 -6.12 -0.37 13.94
C VAL A 31 -5.55 0.37 15.14
N GLY A 32 -5.53 1.70 15.05
CA GLY A 32 -5.07 2.57 16.12
C GLY A 32 -5.29 4.03 15.76
N GLU A 33 -5.04 4.90 16.74
CA GLU A 33 -5.24 6.34 16.56
C GLU A 33 -4.19 6.93 15.61
N ILE A 34 -4.65 7.81 14.72
CA ILE A 34 -3.83 8.53 13.75
C ILE A 34 -4.30 9.98 13.66
N LEU A 35 -3.37 10.87 13.29
CA LEU A 35 -3.72 12.18 12.76
C LEU A 35 -3.72 12.08 11.24
N TRP A 36 -4.68 12.74 10.60
CA TRP A 36 -4.78 12.78 9.14
C TRP A 36 -5.15 14.19 8.67
N GLY A 37 -4.68 14.57 7.48
CA GLY A 37 -4.96 15.87 6.89
C GLY A 37 -4.07 16.19 5.68
N ASN A 38 -4.34 17.34 5.07
CA ASN A 38 -3.53 17.85 3.96
C ASN A 38 -2.28 18.54 4.50
N ILE A 39 -1.11 18.05 4.11
CA ILE A 39 0.18 18.61 4.51
C ILE A 39 0.87 19.18 3.26
N GLY A 40 1.39 20.40 3.37
CA GLY A 40 2.13 21.05 2.30
C GLY A 40 1.87 22.54 2.21
N THR A 41 2.34 23.16 1.12
CA THR A 41 2.19 24.61 0.88
C THR A 41 1.01 24.86 -0.06
N ALA A 42 0.59 26.12 -0.20
CA ALA A 42 -0.60 26.51 -0.96
C ALA A 42 -0.65 25.98 -2.42
N GLY A 43 0.49 25.63 -3.01
CA GLY A 43 0.57 25.06 -4.37
C GLY A 43 0.70 23.53 -4.44
N ARG A 44 0.89 22.83 -3.33
CA ARG A 44 1.08 21.36 -3.30
C ARG A 44 0.69 20.82 -1.92
N LEU A 45 -0.51 20.26 -1.84
CA LEU A 45 -1.03 19.60 -0.65
C LEU A 45 -1.12 18.09 -0.92
N ASP A 46 -0.46 17.32 -0.07
CA ASP A 46 -0.53 15.85 -0.08
C ASP A 46 -1.38 15.39 1.12
N PHE A 47 -2.41 14.60 0.85
CA PHE A 47 -3.19 13.97 1.92
C PHE A 47 -2.30 12.96 2.66
N THR A 48 -2.11 13.18 3.95
CA THR A 48 -1.16 12.42 4.76
C THR A 48 -1.83 11.91 6.03
N ALA A 49 -1.51 10.67 6.42
CA ALA A 49 -1.83 10.09 7.71
C ALA A 49 -0.54 9.82 8.49
N ILE A 50 -0.48 10.22 9.76
CA ILE A 50 0.71 10.11 10.63
C ILE A 50 0.29 9.53 11.98
N GLY A 51 1.07 8.59 12.50
CA GLY A 51 0.86 8.06 13.86
C GLY A 51 1.61 6.76 14.09
N LYS A 52 1.73 6.36 15.36
CA LYS A 52 2.37 5.08 15.74
C LYS A 52 1.72 3.89 15.04
N ALA A 53 0.40 3.95 14.83
CA ALA A 53 -0.35 2.93 14.13
C ALA A 53 0.12 2.76 12.67
N VAL A 54 0.41 3.85 11.95
CA VAL A 54 0.94 3.80 10.57
C VAL A 54 2.34 3.17 10.54
N ASN A 55 3.21 3.59 11.46
CA ASN A 55 4.58 3.05 11.54
C ASN A 55 4.61 1.55 11.84
N LEU A 56 3.66 1.03 12.61
CA LEU A 56 3.59 -0.39 12.94
C LEU A 56 3.16 -1.23 11.72
N VAL A 57 2.21 -0.74 10.92
CA VAL A 57 1.80 -1.38 9.66
C VAL A 57 2.97 -1.48 8.70
N SER A 58 3.73 -0.40 8.53
CA SER A 58 4.92 -0.36 7.66
C SER A 58 6.04 -1.32 8.05
N ARG A 59 6.04 -1.80 9.30
CA ARG A 59 7.00 -2.80 9.77
C ARG A 59 6.51 -4.23 9.65
N ILE A 60 5.21 -4.43 9.49
CA ILE A 60 4.57 -5.76 9.32
C ILE A 60 4.48 -6.14 7.84
N GLU A 61 4.34 -5.15 6.95
CA GLU A 61 4.26 -5.37 5.50
C GLU A 61 5.62 -5.42 4.78
N GLY A 62 6.71 -5.11 5.50
CA GLY A 62 8.09 -5.16 5.02
C GLY A 62 8.70 -6.55 5.03
#